data_AF-A0A1Y3B1W7-F1
#
_entry.id   AF-A0A1Y3B1W7-F1
#
_cell.length_a   1.000
_cell.length_b   1.000
_cell.length_c   1.000
_cell.angle_alpha   90.00
_cell.angle_beta   90.00
_cell.angle_gamma   90.00
#
_symmetry.space_group_name_H-M   'P 1'
#
loop_
_entity.id
_entity.type
_entity.pdbx_description
1 polymer ?
#
loop_
_entity_poly.entity_id
_entity_poly.type
_entity_poly.pdbx_seq_one_letter_code
_entity_poly.pdbx_strand_id
1 'polypeptide(L)'
;MTRKGMQLRIACCHMIYRKSLRLSQRALGQTTVGQMVNLLSNDVNRFDYAFIFVPFILTAPIQAVITVVYLYKYDFGWSVFVGCSVLLLYLPFQMYMGTLFSKLRAKTAILTDERIRLMNELIPAMRVIKMYTWEKPFAKLVELARRREVSVIKKTALLRGVNMALFFVSSKVIVFVCFVVFIAYAGGEFKPQHVFVAIALFANFRT
;
A
#
# COMPACT_ATOMS: atom_id res chain seq x y z
N MET A 1 -15.03 -9.30 -4.68
CA MET A 1 -15.68 -7.98 -4.61
C MET A 1 -16.72 -8.00 -3.49
N THR A 2 -16.68 -7.06 -2.55
CA THR A 2 -17.71 -6.95 -1.51
C THR A 2 -19.00 -6.38 -2.11
N ARG A 3 -20.17 -6.96 -1.79
CA ARG A 3 -21.49 -6.50 -2.27
C ARG A 3 -21.72 -4.99 -2.05
N LYS A 4 -21.27 -4.46 -0.90
CA LYS A 4 -21.37 -3.04 -0.56
C LYS A 4 -20.50 -2.15 -1.45
N GLY A 5 -19.27 -2.55 -1.74
CA GLY A 5 -18.39 -1.84 -2.68
C GLY A 5 -19.00 -1.74 -4.09
N MET A 6 -19.56 -2.85 -4.59
CA MET A 6 -20.21 -2.87 -5.90
C MET A 6 -21.47 -1.99 -5.96
N GLN A 7 -22.32 -2.03 -4.93
CA GLN A 7 -23.48 -1.15 -4.82
C GLN A 7 -23.09 0.33 -4.80
N LEU A 8 -22.03 0.67 -4.06
CA LEU A 8 -21.52 2.04 -4.00
C LEU A 8 -20.97 2.50 -5.36
N ARG A 9 -20.21 1.64 -6.06
CA ARG A 9 -19.73 1.90 -7.42
C ARG A 9 -20.87 2.23 -8.37
N ILE A 10 -21.91 1.40 -8.40
CA ILE A 10 -23.09 1.61 -9.26
C ILE A 10 -23.80 2.93 -8.90
N ALA A 11 -23.99 3.21 -7.60
CA ALA A 11 -24.60 4.45 -7.14
C ALA A 11 -23.79 5.69 -7.54
N CYS A 12 -22.46 5.65 -7.40
CA CYS A 12 -21.57 6.72 -7.83
C CYS A 12 -21.58 6.91 -9.35
N CYS A 13 -21.52 5.83 -10.14
CA CYS A 13 -21.64 5.92 -11.60
C CYS A 13 -22.96 6.57 -12.02
N HIS A 14 -24.07 6.16 -11.41
CA HIS A 14 -25.39 6.74 -11.68
C HIS A 14 -25.45 8.23 -11.28
N MET A 15 -24.87 8.61 -10.13
CA MET A 15 -24.82 10.00 -9.68
C MET A 15 -23.99 10.88 -10.61
N ILE A 16 -22.82 10.40 -11.05
CA ILE A 16 -21.94 11.09 -11.99
C ILE A 16 -22.64 11.27 -13.33
N TYR A 17 -23.31 10.23 -13.84
CA TYR A 17 -24.10 10.28 -15.07
C TYR A 17 -25.26 11.29 -14.97
N ARG A 18 -26.00 11.29 -13.86
CA ARG A 18 -27.08 12.27 -13.65
C ARG A 18 -26.56 13.70 -13.58
N LYS A 19 -25.36 13.89 -13.01
CA LYS A 19 -24.73 15.22 -12.90
C LYS A 19 -24.17 15.70 -14.23
N SER A 20 -23.61 14.82 -15.07
CA SER A 20 -23.11 15.18 -16.41
C SER A 20 -24.23 15.71 -17.30
N LEU A 21 -25.44 15.17 -17.18
CA LEU A 21 -26.63 15.65 -17.91
C LEU A 21 -27.17 17.02 -17.43
N ARG A 22 -26.69 17.54 -16.30
CA ARG A 22 -27.17 18.80 -15.68
C ARG A 22 -26.06 19.84 -15.51
N LEU A 23 -24.89 19.58 -16.09
CA LEU A 23 -23.76 20.52 -16.04
C LEU A 23 -24.02 21.70 -16.97
N SER A 24 -23.70 22.91 -16.49
CA SER A 24 -23.78 24.12 -17.31
C SER A 24 -22.62 24.16 -18.31
N GLN A 25 -22.79 24.88 -19.42
CA GLN A 25 -21.74 25.01 -20.45
C GLN A 25 -20.42 25.59 -19.91
N ARG A 26 -20.50 26.49 -18.91
CA ARG A 26 -19.33 27.03 -18.21
C ARG A 26 -18.55 25.95 -17.44
N ALA A 27 -19.26 25.00 -16.82
CA ALA A 27 -18.66 23.88 -16.10
C ALA A 27 -18.19 22.76 -17.05
N LEU A 28 -18.89 22.56 -18.18
CA LEU A 28 -18.42 21.68 -19.26
C LEU A 28 -17.09 22.17 -19.86
N GLY A 29 -16.91 23.49 -19.97
CA GLY A 29 -15.64 24.09 -20.40
C GLY A 29 -14.47 23.84 -19.44
N GLN A 30 -14.74 23.55 -18.16
CA GLN A 30 -13.74 23.23 -17.15
C GLN A 30 -13.53 21.71 -16.96
N THR A 31 -14.52 20.89 -17.33
CA THR A 31 -14.51 19.44 -17.10
C THR A 31 -14.65 18.70 -18.43
N THR A 32 -13.54 18.14 -18.91
CA THR A 32 -13.51 17.43 -20.20
C THR A 32 -14.22 16.07 -20.11
N VAL A 33 -14.73 15.58 -21.25
CA VAL A 33 -15.29 14.22 -21.34
C VAL A 33 -14.27 13.17 -20.91
N GLY A 34 -12.98 13.35 -21.25
CA GLY A 34 -11.90 12.46 -20.83
C GLY A 34 -11.71 12.39 -19.31
N GLN A 35 -11.82 13.52 -18.61
CA GLN A 35 -11.76 13.55 -17.14
C GLN A 35 -12.94 12.80 -16.51
N MET A 36 -14.16 12.94 -17.06
CA MET A 36 -15.33 12.19 -16.58
C MET A 36 -15.18 10.68 -16.79
N VAL A 37 -14.65 10.26 -17.95
CA VAL A 37 -14.38 8.84 -18.24
C VAL A 37 -13.30 8.28 -17.31
N ASN A 38 -12.25 9.05 -17.01
CA ASN A 38 -11.22 8.64 -16.06
C ASN A 38 -11.78 8.51 -14.63
N LEU A 39 -12.64 9.45 -14.20
CA LEU A 39 -13.30 9.37 -12.90
C LEU A 39 -14.11 8.06 -12.76
N LEU A 40 -14.94 7.75 -13.77
CA LEU A 40 -15.74 6.51 -13.82
C LEU A 40 -14.88 5.24 -13.88
N SER A 41 -13.78 5.26 -14.64
CA SER A 41 -12.95 4.07 -14.92
C SER A 41 -11.87 3.81 -13.87
N ASN A 42 -11.39 4.82 -13.17
CA ASN A 42 -10.24 4.72 -12.27
C ASN A 42 -10.63 4.97 -10.81
N ASP A 43 -11.32 6.07 -10.52
CA ASP A 43 -11.64 6.48 -9.16
C ASP A 43 -12.78 5.66 -8.57
N VAL A 44 -13.89 5.49 -9.30
CA VAL A 44 -15.03 4.72 -8.78
C VAL A 44 -14.67 3.23 -8.60
N ASN A 45 -13.79 2.68 -9.46
CA ASN A 45 -13.29 1.31 -9.31
C ASN A 45 -12.46 1.09 -8.03
N ARG A 46 -11.91 2.14 -7.41
CA ARG A 46 -11.20 2.00 -6.12
C ARG A 46 -12.14 1.62 -4.97
N PHE A 47 -13.43 1.92 -5.05
CA PHE A 47 -14.39 1.56 -4.01
C PHE A 47 -14.57 0.04 -3.85
N ASP A 48 -14.42 -0.72 -4.93
CA ASP A 48 -14.50 -2.19 -4.87
C ASP A 48 -13.39 -2.79 -3.98
N TYR A 49 -12.22 -2.16 -3.95
CA TYR A 49 -11.09 -2.56 -3.13
C TYR A 49 -11.08 -1.93 -1.75
N ALA A 50 -11.47 -0.65 -1.63
CA ALA A 50 -11.48 0.07 -0.35
C ALA A 50 -12.36 -0.62 0.69
N PHE A 51 -13.55 -1.09 0.28
CA PHE A 51 -14.51 -1.76 1.17
C PHE A 51 -14.05 -3.13 1.68
N ILE A 52 -13.01 -3.72 1.08
CA ILE A 52 -12.39 -4.94 1.61
C ILE A 52 -11.68 -4.63 2.95
N PHE A 53 -11.09 -3.44 3.08
CA PHE A 53 -10.26 -3.07 4.24
C PHE A 53 -11.03 -2.36 5.35
N VAL A 54 -12.20 -1.78 5.06
CA VAL A 54 -13.02 -1.06 6.05
C VAL A 54 -13.34 -1.89 7.30
N PRO A 55 -13.75 -3.17 7.20
CA PRO A 55 -13.99 -4.00 8.39
C PRO A 55 -12.74 -4.13 9.26
N PHE A 56 -11.56 -4.31 8.66
CA PHE A 56 -10.31 -4.47 9.39
C PHE A 56 -9.94 -3.24 10.22
N ILE A 57 -10.28 -2.03 9.77
CA ILE A 57 -10.05 -0.80 10.55
C ILE A 57 -10.81 -0.83 11.88
N LEU A 58 -12.00 -1.43 11.91
CA LEU A 58 -12.84 -1.53 13.10
C LEU A 58 -12.51 -2.79 13.92
N THR A 59 -12.31 -3.94 13.27
CA THR A 59 -12.11 -5.21 13.96
C THR A 59 -10.69 -5.35 14.53
N ALA A 60 -9.66 -4.83 13.87
CA ALA A 60 -8.28 -4.93 14.35
C ALA A 60 -8.05 -4.33 15.76
N PRO A 61 -8.51 -3.11 16.10
CA PRO A 61 -8.33 -2.57 17.44
C PRO A 61 -9.13 -3.35 18.50
N ILE A 62 -10.35 -3.78 18.17
CA ILE A 62 -11.17 -4.60 19.08
C ILE A 62 -10.46 -5.93 19.38
N GLN A 63 -9.98 -6.61 18.33
CA GLN A 63 -9.24 -7.85 18.45
C GLN A 63 -7.93 -7.68 19.23
N ALA A 64 -7.25 -6.55 19.06
CA ALA A 64 -6.07 -6.20 19.84
C ALA A 64 -6.37 -6.11 21.33
N VAL A 65 -7.40 -5.36 21.70
CA VAL A 65 -7.81 -5.22 23.11
C VAL A 65 -8.17 -6.57 23.71
N ILE A 66 -8.97 -7.39 23.00
CA ILE A 66 -9.36 -8.72 23.47
C ILE A 66 -8.14 -9.61 23.71
N THR A 67 -7.19 -9.61 22.77
CA THR A 67 -5.99 -10.45 22.87
C THR A 67 -5.12 -10.04 24.06
N VAL A 68 -4.93 -8.73 24.28
CA VAL A 68 -4.16 -8.20 25.40
C VAL A 68 -4.81 -8.55 26.73
N VAL A 69 -6.12 -8.34 26.86
CA VAL A 69 -6.86 -8.65 28.09
C VAL A 69 -6.83 -10.15 28.39
N TYR A 70 -6.98 -11.00 27.37
CA TYR A 70 -6.95 -12.44 27.53
C TYR A 70 -5.57 -12.92 27.98
N LEU A 71 -4.50 -12.51 27.29
CA LEU A 71 -3.14 -12.90 27.64
C LEU A 71 -2.73 -12.37 29.02
N TYR A 72 -3.12 -11.15 29.38
CA TYR A 72 -2.86 -10.60 30.70
C TYR A 72 -3.47 -11.45 31.83
N LYS A 73 -4.70 -11.94 31.64
CA LYS A 73 -5.38 -12.83 32.59
C LYS A 73 -4.85 -14.27 32.59
N TYR A 74 -4.23 -14.70 31.49
CA TYR A 74 -3.77 -16.07 31.27
C TYR A 74 -2.27 -16.23 31.61
N ASP A 75 -1.89 -15.77 32.80
CA ASP A 75 -0.55 -15.87 33.41
C ASP A 75 0.61 -15.10 32.75
N PHE A 76 0.45 -14.43 31.61
CA PHE A 76 1.55 -13.64 31.01
C PHE A 76 1.82 -12.33 31.76
N GLY A 77 0.86 -11.83 32.53
CA GLY A 77 0.97 -10.62 33.33
C GLY A 77 1.47 -9.42 32.54
N TRP A 78 2.45 -8.68 33.09
CA TRP A 78 2.96 -7.44 32.51
C TRP A 78 3.73 -7.62 31.19
N SER A 79 4.19 -8.83 30.88
CA SER A 79 5.00 -9.13 29.69
C SER A 79 4.26 -8.84 28.38
N VAL A 80 2.92 -8.94 28.38
CA VAL A 80 2.05 -8.66 27.23
C VAL A 80 2.16 -7.21 26.78
N PHE A 81 2.29 -6.27 27.73
CA PHE A 81 2.40 -4.85 27.40
C PHE A 81 3.71 -4.52 26.69
N VAL A 82 4.78 -5.28 26.97
CA VAL A 82 6.06 -5.13 26.24
C VAL A 82 5.94 -5.68 24.81
N GLY A 83 5.21 -6.77 24.59
CA GLY A 83 4.86 -7.19 23.23
C GLY A 83 4.01 -6.14 22.48
N CYS A 84 3.09 -5.46 23.19
CA CYS A 84 2.28 -4.39 22.62
C CYS A 84 3.08 -3.13 22.28
N SER A 85 4.12 -2.80 23.05
CA SER A 85 4.97 -1.65 22.73
C SER A 85 5.71 -1.86 21.42
N VAL A 86 6.13 -3.09 21.10
CA VAL A 86 6.71 -3.44 19.79
C VAL A 86 5.70 -3.24 18.67
N LEU A 87 4.44 -3.64 18.86
CA LEU A 87 3.35 -3.37 17.91
C LEU A 87 3.14 -1.87 17.70
N LEU A 88 3.13 -1.09 18.78
CA LEU A 88 2.97 0.36 18.72
C LEU A 88 4.13 1.04 18.00
N LEU A 89 5.37 0.54 18.13
CA LEU A 89 6.53 1.02 17.40
C LEU A 89 6.52 0.58 15.92
N TYR A 90 5.91 -0.56 15.62
CA TYR A 90 5.78 -1.05 14.24
C TYR A 90 4.82 -0.18 13.41
N LEU A 91 3.77 0.38 14.01
CA LEU A 91 2.83 1.28 13.33
C LEU A 91 3.47 2.52 12.67
N PRO A 92 4.21 3.40 13.40
CA PRO A 92 4.86 4.56 12.80
C PRO A 92 5.94 4.17 11.80
N PHE A 93 6.65 3.05 12.04
CA PHE A 93 7.59 2.50 11.07
C PHE A 93 6.88 2.12 9.75
N GLN A 94 5.73 1.45 9.83
CA GLN A 94 4.92 1.09 8.66
C GLN A 94 4.37 2.32 7.94
N MET A 95 3.94 3.35 8.69
CA MET A 95 3.51 4.64 8.11
C MET A 95 4.66 5.32 7.37
N TYR A 96 5.85 5.38 7.97
CA TYR A 96 7.05 5.93 7.33
C TYR A 96 7.38 5.18 6.03
N MET A 97 7.40 3.83 6.05
CA MET A 97 7.59 3.00 4.87
C MET A 97 6.54 3.29 3.78
N GLY A 98 5.28 3.49 4.17
CA GLY A 98 4.20 3.89 3.27
C GLY A 98 4.44 5.26 2.61
N THR A 99 4.88 6.26 3.38
CA THR A 99 5.22 7.58 2.82
C THR A 99 6.41 7.51 1.86
N LEU A 100 7.43 6.73 2.18
CA LEU A 100 8.58 6.52 1.30
C LEU A 100 8.17 5.82 0.00
N PHE A 101 7.31 4.80 0.09
CA PHE A 101 6.76 4.11 -1.08
C PHE A 101 5.98 5.07 -1.98
N SER A 102 5.14 5.94 -1.39
CA SER A 102 4.40 6.96 -2.14
C SER A 102 5.34 7.96 -2.84
N LYS A 103 6.37 8.46 -2.14
CA LYS A 103 7.38 9.36 -2.72
C LYS A 103 8.13 8.73 -3.89
N LEU A 104 8.57 7.48 -3.76
CA LEU A 104 9.26 6.77 -4.84
C LEU A 104 8.35 6.53 -6.04
N ARG A 105 7.08 6.19 -5.80
CA ARG A 105 6.08 6.00 -6.86
C ARG A 105 5.80 7.29 -7.62
N ALA A 106 5.67 8.42 -6.91
CA ALA A 106 5.53 9.74 -7.53
C ALA A 106 6.77 10.09 -8.37
N LYS A 107 7.97 9.82 -7.85
CA LYS A 107 9.22 10.03 -8.61
C LYS A 107 9.30 9.15 -9.86
N THR A 108 8.86 7.89 -9.78
CA THR A 108 8.76 7.01 -10.96
C THR A 108 7.83 7.62 -11.99
N ALA A 109 6.65 8.10 -11.61
CA ALA A 109 5.69 8.71 -12.54
C ALA A 109 6.31 9.89 -13.30
N ILE A 110 6.99 10.81 -12.60
CA ILE A 110 7.66 11.97 -13.21
C ILE A 110 8.71 11.53 -14.26
N LEU A 111 9.53 10.52 -13.95
CA LEU A 111 10.54 10.01 -14.89
C LEU A 111 9.93 9.26 -16.08
N THR A 112 8.83 8.53 -15.83
CA THR A 112 8.07 7.88 -16.89
C THR A 112 7.46 8.92 -17.83
N ASP A 113 6.93 10.03 -17.32
CA ASP A 113 6.37 11.14 -18.10
C ASP A 113 7.45 11.82 -18.95
N GLU A 114 8.65 12.06 -18.40
CA GLU A 114 9.80 12.59 -19.15
C GLU A 114 10.16 11.67 -20.34
N ARG A 115 10.28 10.35 -20.10
CA ARG A 115 10.56 9.38 -21.16
C ARG A 115 9.46 9.35 -22.22
N ILE A 116 8.19 9.37 -21.82
CA ILE A 116 7.05 9.39 -22.74
C ILE A 116 7.07 10.66 -23.58
N ARG A 117 7.33 11.82 -22.97
CA ARG A 117 7.47 13.08 -23.69
C ARG A 117 8.58 13.02 -24.73
N LEU A 118 9.78 12.53 -24.37
CA LEU A 118 10.87 12.33 -25.33
C LEU A 118 10.43 11.44 -26.50
N MET A 119 9.75 10.32 -26.23
CA MET A 119 9.23 9.46 -27.30
C MET A 119 8.23 10.19 -28.20
N ASN A 120 7.35 11.00 -27.62
CA ASN A 120 6.35 11.78 -28.37
C ASN A 120 7.00 12.86 -29.26
N GLU A 121 8.16 13.40 -28.88
CA GLU A 121 8.92 14.34 -29.71
C GLU A 121 9.69 13.62 -30.84
N LEU A 122 10.21 12.41 -30.59
CA LEU A 122 11.02 11.66 -31.55
C LEU A 122 10.22 10.94 -32.63
N ILE A 123 9.04 10.41 -32.30
CA ILE A 123 8.21 9.65 -33.26
C ILE A 123 7.83 10.49 -34.48
N PRO A 124 7.34 11.74 -34.35
CA PRO A 124 7.06 12.60 -35.50
C PRO A 124 8.32 12.95 -36.32
N ALA A 125 9.47 13.08 -35.66
CA ALA A 125 10.75 13.44 -36.29
C ALA A 125 11.47 12.26 -36.98
N MET A 126 10.89 11.05 -36.96
CA MET A 126 11.57 9.81 -37.36
C MET A 126 12.17 9.88 -38.78
N ARG A 127 11.47 10.49 -39.73
CA ARG A 127 11.96 10.62 -41.12
C ARG A 127 13.27 11.40 -41.21
N VAL A 128 13.38 12.50 -40.45
CA VAL A 128 14.59 13.33 -40.39
C VAL A 128 15.71 12.56 -39.68
N ILE A 129 15.40 11.92 -38.55
CA ILE A 129 16.38 11.12 -37.80
C ILE A 129 17.02 10.03 -38.68
N LYS A 130 16.22 9.33 -39.49
CA LYS A 130 16.71 8.32 -40.43
C LYS A 130 17.56 8.93 -41.56
N MET A 131 17.10 10.04 -42.14
CA MET A 131 17.81 10.74 -43.21
C MET A 131 19.23 11.14 -42.80
N TYR A 132 19.42 11.54 -41.54
CA TYR A 132 20.72 11.92 -40.99
C TYR A 132 21.42 10.79 -40.21
N THR A 133 20.89 9.57 -40.22
CA THR A 133 21.43 8.40 -39.47
C THR A 133 21.62 8.64 -37.97
N TRP A 134 20.82 9.51 -37.36
CA TRP A 134 20.87 9.88 -35.95
C TRP A 134 20.16 8.87 -35.02
N GLU A 135 19.81 7.68 -35.50
CA GLU A 135 19.07 6.68 -34.71
C GLU A 135 19.82 6.29 -33.43
N LYS A 136 21.13 6.02 -33.51
CA LYS A 136 21.96 5.62 -32.36
C LYS A 136 22.04 6.69 -31.25
N PRO A 137 22.35 7.97 -31.54
CA PRO A 137 22.39 8.99 -30.49
C PRO A 137 21.02 9.22 -29.84
N PHE A 138 19.92 9.24 -30.61
CA PHE A 138 18.58 9.37 -30.03
C PHE A 138 18.15 8.14 -29.22
N ALA A 139 18.53 6.93 -29.64
CA ALA A 139 18.31 5.72 -28.86
C ALA A 139 19.03 5.79 -27.50
N LYS A 140 20.28 6.26 -27.48
CA LYS A 140 21.06 6.45 -26.25
C LYS A 140 20.42 7.48 -25.31
N LEU A 141 19.81 8.53 -25.86
CA LEU A 141 19.07 9.53 -25.07
C LEU A 141 17.87 8.89 -24.35
N VAL A 142 17.05 8.12 -25.07
CA VAL A 142 15.90 7.39 -24.49
C VAL A 142 16.36 6.34 -23.48
N GLU A 143 17.45 5.64 -23.77
CA GLU A 143 18.04 4.65 -22.86
C GLU A 143 18.47 5.28 -21.53
N LEU A 144 19.07 6.48 -21.57
CA LEU A 144 19.50 7.18 -20.37
C LEU A 144 18.30 7.60 -19.51
N ALA A 145 17.22 8.11 -20.13
CA ALA A 145 15.96 8.39 -19.44
C ALA A 145 15.38 7.10 -18.81
N ARG A 146 15.37 6.00 -19.54
CA ARG A 146 14.91 4.69 -19.04
C ARG A 146 15.76 4.17 -17.89
N ARG A 147 17.08 4.32 -17.92
CA ARG A 147 17.98 3.92 -16.82
C ARG A 147 17.65 4.67 -15.53
N ARG A 148 17.38 5.98 -15.61
CA ARG A 148 16.95 6.78 -14.45
C ARG A 148 15.62 6.29 -13.89
N GLU A 149 14.64 6.07 -14.75
CA GLU A 149 13.32 5.54 -14.39
C GLU A 149 13.44 4.17 -13.69
N VAL A 150 14.16 3.23 -14.31
CA VAL A 150 14.37 1.86 -13.80
C VAL A 150 15.11 1.86 -12.47
N SER A 151 16.06 2.77 -12.24
CA SER A 151 16.73 2.89 -10.95
C SER A 151 15.75 3.16 -9.81
N VAL A 152 14.76 4.04 -10.02
CA VAL A 152 13.73 4.32 -9.01
C VAL A 152 12.75 3.15 -8.90
N ILE A 153 12.35 2.54 -10.02
CA ILE A 153 11.50 1.34 -10.02
C ILE A 153 12.14 0.22 -9.18
N LYS A 154 13.45 -0.02 -9.33
CA LYS A 154 14.18 -1.03 -8.56
C LYS A 154 14.15 -0.73 -7.06
N LYS A 155 14.29 0.54 -6.65
CA LYS A 155 14.14 0.95 -5.24
C LYS A 155 12.74 0.70 -4.72
N THR A 156 11.70 1.03 -5.49
CA THR A 156 10.30 0.76 -5.15
C THR A 156 10.01 -0.75 -5.03
N ALA A 157 10.60 -1.57 -5.92
CA ALA A 157 10.47 -3.02 -5.88
C ALA A 157 11.17 -3.63 -4.65
N LEU A 158 12.39 -3.16 -4.33
CA LEU A 158 13.10 -3.57 -3.12
C LEU A 158 12.30 -3.22 -1.86
N LEU A 159 11.79 -1.98 -1.78
CA LEU A 159 10.97 -1.54 -0.65
C LEU A 159 9.71 -2.39 -0.48
N ARG A 160 9.08 -2.79 -1.59
CA ARG A 160 7.94 -3.72 -1.59
C ARG A 160 8.34 -5.10 -1.09
N GLY A 161 9.49 -5.62 -1.52
CA GLY A 161 10.03 -6.90 -1.05
C GLY A 161 10.31 -6.88 0.45
N VAL A 162 10.93 -5.82 0.96
CA VAL A 162 11.15 -5.61 2.40
C VAL A 162 9.82 -5.54 3.15
N ASN A 163 8.83 -4.81 2.65
CA ASN A 163 7.52 -4.70 3.28
C ASN A 163 6.82 -6.08 3.37
N MET A 164 6.89 -6.88 2.31
CA MET A 164 6.40 -8.27 2.33
C MET A 164 7.14 -9.12 3.36
N ALA A 165 8.47 -9.08 3.38
CA ALA A 165 9.26 -9.84 4.34
C ALA A 165 8.92 -9.45 5.80
N LEU A 166 8.80 -8.15 6.08
CA LEU A 166 8.41 -7.64 7.39
C LEU A 166 7.00 -8.07 7.76
N PHE A 167 6.05 -8.12 6.83
CA PHE A 167 4.72 -8.67 7.06
C PHE A 167 4.77 -10.16 7.49
N PHE A 168 5.69 -10.96 6.94
CA PHE A 168 5.86 -12.35 7.35
C PHE A 168 6.53 -12.52 8.72
N VAL A 169 7.43 -11.60 9.10
CA VAL A 169 8.31 -11.69 10.26
C VAL A 169 7.75 -10.97 11.49
N SER A 170 6.98 -9.90 11.33
CA SER A 170 6.51 -9.03 12.42
C SER A 170 5.81 -9.80 13.54
N SER A 171 4.86 -10.68 13.21
CA SER A 171 4.13 -11.48 14.19
C SER A 171 5.04 -12.41 15.00
N LYS A 172 6.10 -12.94 14.38
CA LYS A 172 7.07 -13.82 15.04
C LYS A 172 7.97 -13.04 15.99
N VAL A 173 8.40 -11.83 15.59
CA VAL A 173 9.22 -10.95 16.43
C VAL A 173 8.45 -10.52 17.68
N ILE A 174 7.18 -10.16 17.54
CA ILE A 174 6.34 -9.75 18.69
C ILE A 174 6.20 -10.89 19.71
N VAL A 175 5.90 -12.11 19.23
CA VAL A 175 5.82 -13.30 20.08
C VAL A 175 7.16 -13.59 20.76
N PHE A 176 8.26 -13.52 20.01
CA PHE A 176 9.59 -13.75 20.54
C PHE A 176 9.95 -12.77 21.66
N VAL A 177 9.71 -11.46 21.46
CA VAL A 177 9.95 -10.44 22.49
C VAL A 177 9.08 -10.69 23.72
N CYS A 178 7.80 -11.01 23.52
CA CYS A 178 6.87 -11.33 24.61
C CYS A 178 7.37 -12.50 25.47
N PHE A 179 7.85 -13.58 24.83
CA PHE A 179 8.41 -14.73 25.54
C PHE A 179 9.73 -14.43 26.26
N VAL A 180 10.64 -13.70 25.64
CA VAL A 180 11.92 -13.33 26.27
C VAL A 180 11.67 -12.51 27.53
N VAL A 181 10.76 -11.53 27.47
CA VAL A 181 10.39 -10.70 28.63
C VAL A 181 9.68 -11.52 29.70
N PHE A 182 8.79 -12.43 29.29
CA PHE A 182 8.11 -13.33 30.21
C PHE A 182 9.09 -14.22 30.97
N ILE A 183 10.09 -14.82 30.31
CA ILE A 183 11.16 -15.59 30.96
C ILE A 183 11.92 -14.70 31.96
N ALA A 184 12.31 -13.50 31.53
CA ALA A 184 13.16 -12.62 32.32
C ALA A 184 12.46 -12.08 33.58
N TYR A 185 11.15 -11.81 33.52
CA TYR A 185 10.40 -11.20 34.63
C TYR A 185 9.61 -12.19 35.49
N ALA A 186 9.00 -13.22 34.89
CA ALA A 186 8.10 -14.10 35.63
C ALA A 186 8.84 -15.25 36.33
N GLY A 187 10.07 -15.59 35.90
CA GLY A 187 10.83 -16.71 36.46
C GLY A 187 10.09 -18.07 36.40
N GLY A 188 8.99 -18.14 35.64
CA GLY A 188 8.04 -19.25 35.64
C GLY A 188 8.37 -20.32 34.61
N GLU A 189 7.91 -21.54 34.89
CA GLU A 189 8.06 -22.69 33.98
C GLU A 189 7.26 -22.49 32.68
N PHE A 190 7.92 -22.71 31.54
CA PHE A 190 7.27 -22.73 30.22
C PHE A 190 6.37 -23.95 30.08
N LYS A 191 5.08 -23.84 30.46
CA LYS A 191 4.11 -24.87 30.07
C LYS A 191 3.82 -24.74 28.57
N PRO A 192 3.89 -25.83 27.79
CA PRO A 192 3.60 -25.81 26.36
C PRO A 192 2.26 -25.16 26.01
N GLN A 193 1.26 -25.33 26.88
CA GLN A 193 -0.08 -24.75 26.73
C GLN A 193 -0.06 -23.21 26.56
N HIS A 194 0.73 -22.48 27.37
CA HIS A 194 0.82 -21.03 27.27
C HIS A 194 1.48 -20.58 25.95
N VAL A 195 2.48 -21.33 25.47
CA VAL A 195 3.18 -21.04 24.22
C VAL A 195 2.25 -21.19 23.03
N PHE A 196 1.51 -22.31 22.95
CA PHE A 196 0.59 -22.55 21.84
C PHE A 196 -0.55 -21.53 21.81
N VAL A 197 -1.12 -21.19 22.97
CA VAL A 197 -2.18 -20.16 23.08
C VAL A 197 -1.66 -18.79 22.66
N ALA A 198 -0.48 -18.37 23.12
CA ALA A 198 0.10 -17.10 22.74
C ALA A 198 0.43 -17.03 21.24
N ILE A 199 1.05 -18.08 20.67
CA ILE A 199 1.33 -18.13 19.23
C ILE A 199 0.03 -18.04 18.42
N ALA A 200 -1.02 -18.78 18.81
CA ALA A 200 -2.30 -18.75 18.12
C ALA A 200 -2.96 -17.36 18.18
N LEU A 201 -2.99 -16.74 19.36
CA LEU A 201 -3.56 -15.40 19.54
C LEU A 201 -2.77 -14.33 18.78
N PHE A 202 -1.43 -14.38 18.84
CA PHE A 202 -0.60 -13.44 18.09
C PHE A 202 -0.61 -13.66 16.58
N ALA A 203 -0.84 -14.89 16.12
CA ALA A 203 -1.04 -15.19 14.70
C ALA A 203 -2.30 -14.50 14.15
N ASN A 204 -3.34 -14.30 14.96
CA ASN A 204 -4.55 -13.60 14.53
C ASN A 204 -4.32 -12.10 14.32
N PHE A 205 -3.30 -11.46 14.91
CA PHE A 205 -2.94 -10.07 14.58
C PHE A 205 -2.49 -9.87 13.12
N ARG A 206 -2.24 -10.96 12.41
CA ARG A 206 -1.78 -10.97 11.02
C ARG A 206 -2.92 -10.83 10.00
N THR A 207 -4.15 -11.18 10.39
CA THR A 207 -5.36 -11.12 9.56
C THR A 207 -6.11 -9.83 9.82
#